data_AF-A0A0K8J718-F1
#
_entry.id   AF-A0A0K8J718-F1
#
_cell.length_a   1.000
_cell.length_b   1.000
_cell.length_c   1.000
_cell.angle_alpha   90.00
_cell.angle_beta   90.00
_cell.angle_gamma   90.00
#
_symmetry.space_group_name_H-M   'P 1'
#
loop_
_entity.id
_entity.type
_entity.pdbx_description
1 polymer ?
#
loop_
_entity_poly.entity_id
_entity_poly.type
_entity_poly.pdbx_seq_one_letter_code
_entity_poly.pdbx_strand_id
1 'polypeptide(L)'
;MNLKYAFISVILMAMVTYIPRVLPIVIFRKEIKSKYIKSFLHYVPFAVLGALTFPDIFYSTGNIATAICGTIVALFLAYKEKSLVVVAIGAILTVYLAGFIF
;
A
#
# COMPACT_ATOMS: atom_id res chain seq x y z
N MET A 1 -26.54 26.85 -5.52
CA MET A 1 -26.27 25.41 -5.66
C MET A 1 -27.52 24.64 -5.26
N ASN A 2 -28.04 23.79 -6.14
CA ASN A 2 -29.34 23.14 -5.98
C ASN A 2 -29.30 22.05 -4.89
N LEU A 3 -30.02 22.25 -3.77
CA LEU A 3 -30.10 21.34 -2.62
C LEU A 3 -30.43 19.88 -3.01
N LYS A 4 -31.18 19.68 -4.09
CA LYS A 4 -31.52 18.37 -4.64
C LYS A 4 -30.29 17.56 -5.02
N TYR A 5 -29.28 18.17 -5.63
CA TYR A 5 -28.04 17.46 -5.99
C TYR A 5 -27.25 17.10 -4.74
N ALA A 6 -27.15 17.99 -3.75
CA ALA A 6 -26.46 17.70 -2.49
C ALA A 6 -27.05 16.48 -1.77
N PHE A 7 -28.38 16.37 -1.70
CA PHE A 7 -29.05 15.21 -1.09
C PHE A 7 -28.81 13.92 -1.88
N ILE A 8 -28.90 13.96 -3.21
CA ILE A 8 -28.57 12.81 -4.07
C ILE A 8 -27.10 12.40 -3.89
N SER A 9 -26.16 13.34 -3.84
CA SER A 9 -24.74 13.08 -3.65
C SER A 9 -24.46 12.38 -2.31
N VAL A 10 -25.10 12.83 -1.23
CA VAL A 10 -24.92 12.25 0.11
C VAL A 10 -25.47 10.82 0.16
N ILE A 11 -26.67 10.58 -0.40
CA ILE A 11 -27.26 9.24 -0.45
C ILE A 11 -26.43 8.28 -1.31
N LEU A 12 -25.93 8.76 -2.45
CA LEU A 12 -25.13 7.96 -3.37
C LEU A 12 -23.75 7.66 -2.78
N MET A 13 -23.12 8.62 -2.10
CA MET A 13 -21.88 8.40 -1.35
C MET A 13 -22.08 7.43 -0.18
N ALA A 14 -23.20 7.55 0.54
CA ALA A 14 -23.56 6.61 1.60
C ALA A 14 -23.70 5.19 1.04
N MET A 15 -24.47 4.98 -0.03
CA MET A 15 -24.60 3.64 -0.65
C MET A 15 -23.25 3.08 -1.10
N VAL A 16 -22.49 3.84 -1.89
CA VAL A 16 -21.22 3.38 -2.47
C VAL A 16 -20.14 3.15 -1.41
N THR A 17 -20.18 3.85 -0.28
CA THR A 17 -19.19 3.66 0.82
C THR A 17 -19.61 2.55 1.77
N TYR A 18 -20.91 2.42 2.05
CA TYR A 18 -21.41 1.44 3.01
C TYR A 18 -21.40 0.04 2.39
N ILE A 19 -21.86 -0.14 1.16
CA ILE A 19 -21.91 -1.44 0.48
C ILE A 19 -20.56 -2.19 0.57
N PRO A 20 -19.43 -1.67 0.08
CA PRO A 20 -18.15 -2.37 0.17
C PRO A 20 -17.57 -2.46 1.59
N ARG A 21 -18.07 -1.69 2.57
CA ARG A 21 -17.66 -1.83 3.98
C ARG A 21 -18.44 -2.91 4.71
N VAL A 22 -19.75 -3.04 4.47
CA VAL A 22 -20.58 -4.06 5.15
C VAL A 22 -20.60 -5.39 4.41
N LEU A 23 -20.43 -5.39 3.08
CA LEU A 23 -20.36 -6.61 2.27
C LEU A 23 -19.26 -7.57 2.75
N PRO A 24 -18.01 -7.15 3.02
CA PRO A 24 -17.02 -8.05 3.60
C PRO A 24 -17.41 -8.47 5.03
N ILE A 25 -17.97 -7.59 5.86
CA ILE A 25 -18.34 -7.93 7.24
C ILE A 25 -19.47 -8.98 7.28
N VAL A 26 -20.43 -8.92 6.36
CA VAL A 26 -21.61 -9.80 6.31
C VAL A 26 -21.29 -11.12 5.60
N ILE A 27 -20.48 -11.12 4.52
CA ILE A 27 -20.04 -12.35 3.83
C ILE A 27 -19.05 -13.15 4.69
N PHE A 28 -18.14 -12.50 5.43
CA PHE A 28 -17.12 -13.18 6.23
C PHE A 28 -17.62 -13.73 7.58
N ARG A 29 -18.94 -13.64 7.85
CA ARG A 29 -19.56 -14.16 9.08
C ARG A 29 -19.83 -15.67 9.07
N LYS A 30 -19.65 -16.36 7.93
CA LYS A 30 -19.69 -17.83 7.88
C LYS A 30 -18.29 -18.40 8.02
N GLU A 31 -18.10 -19.33 8.95
CA GLU A 31 -16.87 -20.11 9.08
C GLU A 31 -16.44 -20.66 7.71
N ILE A 32 -15.36 -20.11 7.15
CA ILE A 32 -14.84 -20.55 5.86
C ILE A 32 -14.15 -21.89 6.08
N LYS A 33 -14.84 -22.98 5.73
CA LYS A 33 -14.30 -24.35 5.67
C LYS A 33 -13.29 -24.58 4.52
N SER A 34 -12.75 -23.52 3.90
CA SER A 34 -11.68 -23.61 2.89
C SER A 34 -10.59 -22.54 3.09
N LYS A 35 -9.39 -23.03 3.41
CA LYS A 35 -8.16 -22.28 3.71
C LYS A 35 -7.74 -21.30 2.61
N TYR A 36 -8.13 -21.56 1.36
CA TYR A 36 -7.70 -20.81 0.18
C TYR A 36 -8.23 -19.37 0.13
N ILE A 37 -9.54 -19.16 0.35
CA ILE A 37 -10.16 -17.82 0.21
C ILE A 37 -9.78 -16.92 1.39
N LYS A 38 -9.63 -17.49 2.59
CA LYS A 38 -9.20 -16.74 3.78
C LYS A 38 -7.73 -16.31 3.68
N SER A 39 -6.85 -17.19 3.21
CA SER A 39 -5.46 -16.81 2.90
C SER A 39 -5.44 -15.77 1.78
N PHE A 40 -6.15 -15.99 0.67
CA PHE A 40 -6.15 -15.05 -0.46
C PHE A 40 -6.58 -13.65 -0.03
N LEU A 41 -7.69 -13.51 0.70
CA LEU A 41 -8.15 -12.18 1.12
C LEU A 41 -7.26 -11.51 2.18
N HIS A 42 -6.52 -12.28 2.99
CA HIS A 42 -5.56 -11.72 3.94
C HIS A 42 -4.24 -11.31 3.25
N TYR A 43 -3.83 -12.00 2.17
CA TYR A 43 -2.61 -11.67 1.43
C TYR A 43 -2.83 -10.57 0.37
N VAL A 44 -4.06 -10.38 -0.12
CA VAL A 44 -4.39 -9.33 -1.10
C VAL A 44 -3.99 -7.93 -0.64
N PRO A 45 -4.30 -7.44 0.58
CA PRO A 45 -3.89 -6.11 1.03
C PRO A 45 -2.38 -5.91 1.03
N PHE A 46 -1.61 -6.91 1.47
CA PHE A 46 -0.15 -6.83 1.49
C PHE A 46 0.44 -6.89 0.08
N ALA A 47 -0.11 -7.71 -0.82
CA ALA A 47 0.28 -7.76 -2.21
C ALA A 47 -0.03 -6.43 -2.94
N VAL A 48 -1.18 -5.82 -2.65
CA VAL A 48 -1.57 -4.52 -3.21
C VAL A 48 -0.68 -3.40 -2.67
N LEU A 49 -0.40 -3.36 -1.36
CA LEU A 49 0.55 -2.40 -0.79
C LEU A 49 1.94 -2.51 -1.43
N GLY A 50 2.43 -3.74 -1.63
CA GLY A 50 3.68 -4.00 -2.35
C GLY A 50 3.62 -3.54 -3.81
N ALA A 51 2.56 -3.89 -4.54
CA ALA A 51 2.40 -3.54 -5.94
C ALA A 51 2.27 -2.03 -6.20
N LEU A 52 1.78 -1.27 -5.21
CA LEU A 52 1.71 0.19 -5.27
C LEU A 52 3.05 0.84 -4.89
N THR A 53 3.71 0.34 -3.85
CA THR A 53 4.98 0.91 -3.39
C THR A 53 6.16 0.59 -4.31
N PHE A 54 6.22 -0.60 -4.91
CA PHE A 54 7.32 -0.99 -5.80
C PHE A 54 7.55 -0.01 -6.95
N PRO A 55 6.54 0.38 -7.75
CA PRO A 55 6.72 1.36 -8.81
C PRO A 55 7.03 2.76 -8.25
N ASP A 56 6.36 3.20 -7.17
CA ASP A 56 6.58 4.53 -6.58
C ASP A 56 8.03 4.75 -6.13
N ILE A 57 8.71 3.72 -5.63
CA ILE A 57 10.12 3.81 -5.20
C ILE A 57 11.05 4.18 -6.37
N PHE A 58 10.78 3.69 -7.58
CA PHE A 58 11.61 3.97 -8.76
C PHE A 58 11.35 5.35 -9.36
N TYR A 59 10.12 5.85 -9.28
CA TYR A 59 9.73 7.14 -9.88
C TYR A 59 9.89 8.33 -8.95
N SER A 60 9.95 8.12 -7.62
CA SER A 60 10.00 9.22 -6.63
C SER A 60 11.32 10.03 -6.63
N THR A 61 12.43 9.43 -7.06
CA THR A 61 13.76 10.07 -6.92
C THR A 61 14.22 10.87 -8.16
N GLY A 62 13.46 10.86 -9.26
CA GLY A 62 13.80 11.61 -10.49
C GLY A 62 15.02 11.06 -11.28
N ASN A 63 15.92 10.31 -10.64
CA ASN A 63 17.02 9.57 -11.24
C ASN A 63 16.92 8.08 -10.89
N ILE A 64 16.86 7.24 -11.92
CA ILE A 64 16.70 5.78 -11.78
C ILE A 64 17.92 5.16 -11.05
N ALA A 65 19.12 5.74 -11.20
CA ALA A 65 20.34 5.23 -10.58
C ALA A 65 20.31 5.33 -9.04
N THR A 66 19.85 6.46 -8.50
CA THR A 66 19.77 6.69 -7.06
C THR A 66 18.64 5.86 -6.43
N ALA A 67 17.52 5.69 -7.13
CA ALA A 67 16.42 4.81 -6.72
C ALA A 67 16.83 3.33 -6.66
N ILE A 68 17.62 2.85 -7.63
CA ILE A 68 18.15 1.47 -7.62
C ILE A 68 19.09 1.27 -6.43
N CYS A 69 20.01 2.20 -6.17
CA CYS A 69 20.90 2.14 -5.01
C CYS A 69 20.14 2.11 -3.68
N GLY A 70 19.13 2.97 -3.53
CA GLY A 70 18.25 2.97 -2.35
C GLY A 70 17.48 1.67 -2.17
N THR A 71 16.95 1.12 -3.27
CA THR A 71 16.23 -0.16 -3.28
C THR A 71 17.12 -1.32 -2.87
N ILE A 72 18.35 -1.41 -3.40
CA ILE A 72 19.31 -2.47 -3.05
C ILE A 72 19.65 -2.42 -1.56
N VAL A 73 19.90 -1.23 -1.01
CA VAL A 73 20.21 -1.08 0.42
C VAL A 73 18.99 -1.39 1.29
N ALA A 74 17.79 -0.95 0.89
CA ALA A 74 16.55 -1.32 1.57
C ALA A 74 16.34 -2.84 1.59
N LEU A 75 16.58 -3.51 0.46
CA LEU A 75 16.40 -4.96 0.31
C LEU A 75 17.43 -5.72 1.15
N PHE A 76 18.69 -5.26 1.18
CA PHE A 76 19.74 -5.85 2.01
C PHE A 76 19.48 -5.69 3.51
N LEU A 77 19.00 -4.52 3.95
CA LEU A 77 18.64 -4.29 5.36
C LEU A 77 17.37 -5.07 5.75
N ALA A 78 16.38 -5.18 4.85
CA ALA A 78 15.19 -5.98 5.06
C ALA A 78 15.51 -7.48 5.20
N TYR A 79 16.47 -7.98 4.42
CA TYR A 79 16.91 -9.38 4.49
C TYR A 79 17.58 -9.73 5.83
N LYS A 80 18.08 -8.74 6.57
CA LYS A 80 18.66 -8.90 7.90
C LYS A 80 17.63 -8.91 9.05
N GLU A 81 16.34 -9.07 8.74
CA GLU A 81 15.21 -9.06 9.70
C GLU A 81 15.24 -7.83 10.64
N LYS A 82 15.75 -6.70 10.16
CA LYS A 82 15.75 -5.44 10.92
C LYS A 82 14.35 -4.84 10.91
N SER A 83 14.02 -4.10 11.97
CA SER A 83 12.72 -3.46 12.10
C SER A 83 12.42 -2.54 10.91
N LEU A 84 11.14 -2.50 10.50
CA LEU A 84 10.68 -1.72 9.34
C LEU A 84 11.18 -0.26 9.38
N VAL A 85 11.21 0.33 10.57
CA VAL A 85 11.67 1.70 10.81
C VAL A 85 13.16 1.85 10.48
N VAL A 86 14.00 0.89 10.85
CA VAL A 86 15.46 0.91 10.58
C VAL A 86 15.72 0.77 9.08
N VAL A 87 14.97 -0.09 8.39
CA VAL A 87 15.05 -0.24 6.93
C VAL A 87 14.65 1.07 6.23
N ALA A 88 13.56 1.68 6.66
CA ALA A 88 13.07 2.94 6.09
C ALA A 88 14.08 4.09 6.25
N ILE A 89 14.62 4.28 7.46
CA ILE A 89 15.61 5.33 7.73
C ILE A 89 16.89 5.07 6.94
N GLY A 90 17.35 3.81 6.88
CA GLY A 90 18.52 3.44 6.08
C GLY A 90 18.33 3.72 4.59
N ALA A 91 17.18 3.34 4.03
CA ALA A 91 16.85 3.61 2.63
C ALA A 91 16.80 5.12 2.33
N ILE A 92 16.13 5.91 3.17
CA ILE A 92 16.02 7.37 3.02
C ILE A 92 17.40 8.02 3.06
N LEU A 93 18.24 7.68 4.04
CA LEU A 93 19.59 8.21 4.15
C LEU A 93 20.46 7.84 2.93
N THR A 94 20.31 6.62 2.42
CA THR A 94 21.05 6.16 1.25
C THR A 94 20.61 6.89 -0.02
N VAL A 95 19.29 7.05 -0.23
CA VAL A 95 18.75 7.82 -1.35
C VAL A 95 19.18 9.28 -1.26
N TYR A 96 19.16 9.86 -0.05
CA TYR A 96 19.58 11.25 0.18
C TYR A 96 21.07 11.46 -0.10
N LEU A 97 21.94 10.55 0.35
CA LEU A 97 23.37 10.61 0.06
C LEU A 97 23.67 10.34 -1.42
N ALA A 98 22.96 9.40 -2.05
CA ALA A 98 23.11 9.11 -3.47
C ALA A 98 22.64 10.27 -4.35
N GLY A 99 21.55 10.94 -3.98
CA GLY A 99 21.06 12.17 -4.64
C GLY A 99 21.87 13.42 -4.34
N PHE A 100 22.81 13.38 -3.39
CA PHE A 100 23.79 14.45 -3.20
C PHE A 100 25.03 14.26 -4.10
N ILE A 101 25.26 13.05 -4.59
CA ILE A 101 26.39 12.68 -5.44
C ILE A 101 26.04 12.77 -6.94
N PHE A 102 24.75 12.73 -7.30
CA PHE A 102 24.20 12.80 -8.66
C PHE A 102 23.23 13.96 -8.82
#